data_AF-A0A7K4ICH9-F1
#
_entry.id   AF-A0A7K4ICH9-F1
#
_cell.length_a   1.000
_cell.length_b   1.000
_cell.length_c   1.000
_cell.angle_alpha   90.00
_cell.angle_beta   90.00
_cell.angle_gamma   90.00
#
_symmetry.space_group_name_H-M   'P 1'
#
loop_
_entity.id
_entity.type
_entity.pdbx_description
1 polymer ?
#
loop_
_entity_poly.entity_id
_entity_poly.type
_entity_poly.pdbx_seq_one_letter_code
_entity_poly.pdbx_strand_id
1 'polypeptide(L)'
;MNRRDVTLALVVIVLTTTVGIMVAVPRIRLSHPEVSVTGGHLLAIYPCSATIRALGAHVSVTLEWADTNGLGVFDLRITNVDTRRVQYESLAQLTVLRTEANSETIRISTPLSKASVSILMSSSSKETLNMFVFGDSQGYQGGLEEIVRSANIYSPDFIFHCGDLTPFGQPNQYEAALSVLNQSRVPFFSTIGNHDVRLGGGLTYRHVLGPATYSFDFGHVHFSVFNSSGPDVEESEIEWLEADLENASDATWRIVFTHTPVFDPRTNGEHALPEETARRLMRLFESHGVDAVFSGHIHLFSSVAVNGVLYVVTGGAGAGLYASEQEGGFYHYVNVTIAPSGMTVEPILLDEPAMDRETLVIRSSDDCVVLTVADLSSMQSVEGQSAFQNQYGVWGGAGVYRGVRVSDLVALVGGMALNGHLMIIAHDGFAQAYCYSNVYPDSSWLLIQGEMILAYAYNHTAVPLWSEGPRVVMIPPDGEYSNDDCMLTSAPGTGWFEYPSAGSRWVRYVNAIEVLSD
;
A
#
# COMPACT_ATOMS: atom_id res chain seq x y z
N MET A 1 25.52 -88.99 -42.25
CA MET A 1 24.59 -89.23 -43.38
C MET A 1 24.05 -87.89 -43.85
N ASN A 2 23.83 -87.73 -45.18
CA ASN A 2 23.02 -86.73 -45.92
C ASN A 2 22.18 -85.71 -45.08
N ARG A 3 21.91 -84.46 -45.46
CA ARG A 3 22.14 -83.55 -46.63
C ARG A 3 21.63 -82.14 -46.17
N ARG A 4 21.76 -80.98 -46.85
CA ARG A 4 22.27 -80.54 -48.16
C ARG A 4 22.56 -79.03 -48.06
N ASP A 5 23.42 -78.46 -48.91
CA ASP A 5 23.47 -77.01 -49.11
C ASP A 5 22.24 -76.49 -49.91
N VAL A 6 21.75 -75.31 -49.55
CA VAL A 6 20.93 -74.45 -50.41
C VAL A 6 21.36 -73.00 -50.21
N THR A 7 22.05 -72.46 -51.21
CA THR A 7 22.40 -71.03 -51.27
C THR A 7 21.18 -70.23 -51.75
N LEU A 8 20.77 -69.21 -50.99
CA LEU A 8 19.82 -68.21 -51.47
C LEU A 8 20.44 -66.82 -51.33
N ALA A 9 20.74 -66.18 -52.46
CA ALA A 9 21.22 -64.81 -52.48
C ALA A 9 20.04 -63.86 -52.21
N LEU A 10 20.19 -62.92 -51.27
CA LEU A 10 19.23 -61.84 -51.06
C LEU A 10 19.90 -60.48 -51.32
N VAL A 11 19.17 -59.64 -52.04
CA VAL A 11 19.58 -58.37 -52.64
C VAL A 11 20.08 -57.37 -51.60
N VAL A 12 21.23 -56.75 -51.88
CA VAL A 12 21.71 -55.57 -51.14
C VAL A 12 20.89 -54.35 -51.55
N ILE A 13 20.11 -53.81 -50.61
CA ILE A 13 19.51 -52.47 -50.73
C ILE A 13 20.36 -51.50 -49.92
N VAL A 14 21.03 -50.57 -50.61
CA VAL A 14 21.81 -49.51 -49.98
C VAL A 14 20.86 -48.42 -49.51
N LEU A 15 20.59 -48.38 -48.21
CA LEU A 15 19.90 -47.29 -47.53
C LEU A 15 20.93 -46.41 -46.83
N THR A 16 21.30 -45.29 -47.46
CA THR A 16 22.16 -44.27 -46.87
C THR A 16 21.38 -43.50 -45.80
N THR A 17 21.47 -43.92 -44.54
CA THR A 17 21.05 -43.12 -43.40
C THR A 17 22.20 -42.26 -42.92
N THR A 18 22.11 -40.95 -43.16
CA THR A 18 23.07 -39.96 -42.69
C THR A 18 23.04 -39.91 -41.16
N VAL A 19 24.07 -40.47 -40.51
CA VAL A 19 24.24 -40.35 -39.05
C VAL A 19 24.66 -38.91 -38.74
N GLY A 20 23.69 -38.03 -38.59
CA GLY A 20 23.90 -36.71 -37.99
C GLY A 20 24.34 -36.90 -36.55
N ILE A 21 25.63 -36.72 -36.26
CA ILE A 21 26.13 -36.65 -34.89
C ILE A 21 25.58 -35.35 -34.31
N MET A 22 24.43 -35.43 -33.65
CA MET A 22 23.89 -34.35 -32.87
C MET A 22 24.78 -34.21 -31.62
N VAL A 23 25.83 -33.40 -31.74
CA VAL A 23 26.61 -32.96 -30.59
C VAL A 23 25.67 -32.15 -29.72
N ALA A 24 25.12 -32.79 -28.69
CA ALA A 24 24.40 -32.12 -27.64
C ALA A 24 25.41 -31.23 -26.91
N VAL A 25 25.51 -29.96 -27.34
CA VAL A 25 26.15 -28.92 -26.56
C VAL A 25 25.41 -28.93 -25.22
N PRO A 26 26.09 -29.25 -24.09
CA PRO A 26 25.41 -29.26 -22.81
C PRO A 26 24.86 -27.85 -22.59
N ARG A 27 23.54 -27.73 -22.41
CA ARG A 27 22.97 -26.52 -21.84
C ARG A 27 23.56 -26.40 -20.45
N ILE A 28 24.60 -25.58 -20.31
CA ILE A 28 25.11 -25.15 -19.02
C ILE A 28 23.92 -24.45 -18.36
N ARG A 29 23.24 -25.16 -17.45
CA ARG A 29 22.46 -24.49 -16.42
C ARG A 29 23.52 -23.79 -15.58
N LEU A 30 23.68 -22.49 -15.80
CA LEU A 30 24.39 -21.65 -14.84
C LEU A 30 23.68 -21.88 -13.51
N SER A 31 24.42 -22.39 -12.52
CA SER A 31 23.92 -22.45 -11.16
C SER A 31 23.82 -21.01 -10.69
N HIS A 32 22.58 -20.51 -10.55
CA HIS A 32 22.38 -19.24 -9.86
C HIS A 32 22.75 -19.44 -8.39
N PRO A 33 23.32 -18.43 -7.71
CA PRO A 33 23.57 -18.56 -6.29
C PRO A 33 22.24 -18.72 -5.53
N GLU A 34 22.31 -19.38 -4.40
CA GLU A 34 21.38 -19.16 -3.30
C GLU A 34 21.66 -17.77 -2.71
N VAL A 35 20.62 -16.98 -2.49
CA VAL A 35 20.72 -15.58 -2.03
C VAL A 35 20.09 -15.47 -0.65
N SER A 36 20.92 -15.25 0.37
CA SER A 36 20.48 -14.96 1.73
C SER A 36 20.65 -13.46 2.02
N VAL A 37 19.69 -12.87 2.73
CA VAL A 37 19.65 -11.42 3.02
C VAL A 37 19.30 -11.21 4.49
N THR A 38 20.01 -10.32 5.17
CA THR A 38 19.63 -9.76 6.47
C THR A 38 19.62 -8.23 6.39
N GLY A 39 18.72 -7.57 7.15
CA GLY A 39 18.50 -6.12 7.05
C GLY A 39 17.82 -5.65 5.76
N GLY A 40 17.35 -6.58 4.92
CA GLY A 40 16.73 -6.30 3.63
C GLY A 40 15.77 -7.41 3.19
N HIS A 41 14.96 -7.11 2.17
CA HIS A 41 13.96 -8.01 1.61
C HIS A 41 14.29 -8.37 0.15
N LEU A 42 14.27 -9.66 -0.19
CA LEU A 42 14.49 -10.16 -1.55
C LEU A 42 13.21 -10.01 -2.38
N LEU A 43 13.11 -8.97 -3.21
CA LEU A 43 11.96 -8.71 -4.07
C LEU A 43 11.90 -9.64 -5.28
N ALA A 44 13.04 -9.94 -5.89
CA ALA A 44 13.13 -10.79 -7.08
C ALA A 44 14.49 -11.47 -7.21
N ILE A 45 14.51 -12.68 -7.76
CA ILE A 45 15.72 -13.42 -8.13
C ILE A 45 15.60 -13.96 -9.56
N TYR A 46 16.69 -13.84 -10.30
CA TYR A 46 16.87 -14.27 -11.69
C TYR A 46 18.20 -15.04 -11.82
N PRO A 47 18.43 -15.78 -12.92
CA PRO A 47 19.61 -16.64 -13.04
C PRO A 47 20.98 -15.95 -12.85
N CYS A 48 21.07 -14.66 -13.14
CA CYS A 48 22.30 -13.87 -13.03
C CYS A 48 22.13 -12.58 -12.22
N SER A 49 20.99 -12.37 -11.57
CA SER A 49 20.74 -11.14 -10.81
C SER A 49 19.69 -11.28 -9.71
N ALA A 50 19.71 -10.37 -8.74
CA ALA A 50 18.67 -10.22 -7.72
C ALA A 50 18.31 -8.76 -7.50
N THR A 51 17.08 -8.50 -7.04
CA THR A 51 16.66 -7.20 -6.54
C THR A 51 16.33 -7.31 -5.06
N ILE A 52 16.99 -6.51 -4.24
CA ILE A 52 16.81 -6.43 -2.79
C ILE A 52 16.34 -5.02 -2.44
N ARG A 53 15.42 -4.90 -1.47
CA ARG A 53 15.02 -3.65 -0.83
C ARG A 53 15.67 -3.54 0.54
N ALA A 54 16.33 -2.43 0.84
CA ALA A 54 16.84 -2.17 2.18
C ALA A 54 15.70 -1.95 3.18
N LEU A 55 15.76 -2.59 4.35
CA LEU A 55 14.85 -2.40 5.49
C LEU A 55 15.51 -1.65 6.65
N GLY A 56 16.76 -1.22 6.48
CA GLY A 56 17.55 -0.53 7.51
C GLY A 56 18.85 0.03 6.95
N ALA A 57 19.67 0.65 7.80
CA ALA A 57 20.95 1.24 7.39
C ALA A 57 22.03 0.20 7.00
N HIS A 58 21.90 -1.04 7.46
CA HIS A 58 22.82 -2.13 7.17
C HIS A 58 22.08 -3.30 6.52
N VAL A 59 22.48 -3.66 5.30
CA VAL A 59 22.00 -4.86 4.60
C VAL A 59 23.19 -5.78 4.36
N SER A 60 23.10 -7.06 4.75
CA SER A 60 24.11 -8.07 4.41
C SER A 60 23.52 -9.08 3.44
N VAL A 61 24.22 -9.29 2.33
CA VAL A 61 23.82 -10.20 1.26
C VAL A 61 24.88 -11.28 1.11
N THR A 62 24.48 -12.54 1.20
CA THR A 62 25.34 -13.69 0.95
C THR A 62 24.87 -14.44 -0.28
N LEU A 63 25.81 -14.73 -1.17
CA LEU A 63 25.63 -15.49 -2.41
C LEU A 63 26.41 -16.79 -2.28
N GLU A 64 25.76 -17.94 -2.44
CA GLU A 64 26.41 -19.27 -2.41
C GLU A 64 26.09 -20.08 -3.68
N TRP A 65 27.12 -20.50 -4.40
CA TRP A 65 27.01 -21.30 -5.62
C TRP A 65 27.17 -22.79 -5.31
N ALA A 66 26.24 -23.61 -5.81
CA ALA A 66 26.23 -25.06 -5.56
C ALA A 66 27.40 -25.82 -6.20
N ASP A 67 28.01 -25.27 -7.26
CA ASP A 67 29.20 -25.81 -7.91
C ASP A 67 30.07 -24.68 -8.48
N THR A 68 31.17 -25.05 -9.15
CA THR A 68 32.05 -24.06 -9.80
C THR A 68 31.50 -23.54 -11.15
N ASN A 69 30.36 -24.05 -11.64
CA ASN A 69 29.77 -23.71 -12.95
C ASN A 69 28.76 -22.56 -12.83
N GLY A 70 29.24 -21.44 -12.31
CA GLY A 70 28.47 -20.23 -12.04
C GLY A 70 29.32 -19.10 -11.44
N LEU A 71 30.55 -19.42 -11.02
CA LEU A 71 31.55 -18.46 -10.56
C LEU A 71 31.81 -17.35 -11.59
N GLY A 72 31.93 -16.12 -11.09
CA GLY A 72 32.55 -15.01 -11.82
C GLY A 72 31.72 -13.73 -11.94
N VAL A 73 30.38 -13.79 -12.04
CA VAL A 73 29.53 -12.60 -12.19
C VAL A 73 28.12 -12.82 -11.64
N PHE A 74 27.62 -11.90 -10.81
CA PHE A 74 26.21 -11.76 -10.45
C PHE A 74 25.85 -10.29 -10.22
N ASP A 75 24.70 -9.83 -10.74
CA ASP A 75 24.30 -8.43 -10.64
C ASP A 75 23.25 -8.24 -9.53
N LEU A 76 23.53 -7.41 -8.53
CA LEU A 76 22.61 -7.08 -7.45
C LEU A 76 22.09 -5.65 -7.62
N ARG A 77 20.76 -5.49 -7.74
CA ARG A 77 20.10 -4.19 -7.58
C ARG A 77 19.65 -4.03 -6.13
N ILE A 78 20.20 -3.06 -5.42
CA ILE A 78 19.71 -2.62 -4.12
C ILE A 78 18.79 -1.41 -4.32
N THR A 79 17.60 -1.45 -3.73
CA THR A 79 16.61 -0.34 -3.72
C THR A 79 16.42 0.17 -2.29
N ASN A 80 15.79 1.34 -2.16
CA ASN A 80 15.53 2.01 -0.88
C ASN A 80 16.80 2.50 -0.17
N VAL A 81 17.78 2.99 -0.92
CA VAL A 81 19.06 3.48 -0.39
C VAL A 81 19.33 4.92 -0.82
N ASP A 82 19.95 5.73 0.05
CA ASP A 82 20.52 7.01 -0.38
C ASP A 82 21.84 6.76 -1.11
N THR A 83 21.81 6.85 -2.44
CA THR A 83 22.96 6.56 -3.32
C THR A 83 24.13 7.53 -3.12
N ARG A 84 23.95 8.62 -2.36
CA ARG A 84 25.00 9.57 -1.98
C ARG A 84 25.72 9.18 -0.68
N ARG A 85 25.11 8.31 0.14
CA ARG A 85 25.55 7.93 1.50
C ARG A 85 25.76 6.43 1.71
N VAL A 86 25.48 5.62 0.70
CA VAL A 86 25.71 4.17 0.69
C VAL A 86 27.19 3.83 0.42
N GLN A 87 27.69 2.81 1.09
CA GLN A 87 29.00 2.21 0.89
C GLN A 87 28.86 0.69 0.82
N TYR A 88 29.82 0.03 0.18
CA TYR A 88 29.82 -1.41 -0.02
C TYR A 88 31.12 -2.04 0.48
N GLU A 89 31.02 -3.08 1.29
CA GLU A 89 32.16 -3.87 1.76
C GLU A 89 32.04 -5.31 1.26
N SER A 90 33.09 -5.82 0.63
CA SER A 90 33.16 -7.21 0.18
C SER A 90 34.60 -7.66 -0.05
N LEU A 91 34.82 -8.98 0.04
CA LEU A 91 36.03 -9.63 -0.49
C LEU A 91 35.92 -9.95 -1.99
N ALA A 92 34.70 -9.89 -2.56
CA ALA A 92 34.49 -9.97 -4.00
C ALA A 92 34.77 -8.63 -4.67
N GLN A 93 35.13 -8.64 -5.95
CA GLN A 93 35.25 -7.42 -6.74
C GLN A 93 33.85 -6.86 -6.99
N LEU A 94 33.63 -5.59 -6.62
CA LEU A 94 32.39 -4.86 -6.87
C LEU A 94 32.60 -3.84 -8.01
N THR A 95 31.58 -3.64 -8.84
CA THR A 95 31.56 -2.60 -9.87
C THR A 95 30.17 -2.03 -10.01
N VAL A 96 30.00 -0.75 -9.72
CA VAL A 96 28.72 -0.04 -9.93
C VAL A 96 28.42 0.02 -11.43
N LEU A 97 27.28 -0.53 -11.84
CA LEU A 97 26.81 -0.52 -13.24
C LEU A 97 25.86 0.64 -13.53
N ARG A 98 25.01 0.99 -12.56
CA ARG A 98 23.96 2.00 -12.70
C ARG A 98 23.52 2.53 -11.35
N THR A 99 23.45 3.84 -11.22
CA THR A 99 22.89 4.54 -10.05
C THR A 99 21.62 5.29 -10.47
N GLU A 100 20.58 5.20 -9.65
CA GLU A 100 19.29 5.90 -9.78
C GLU A 100 19.07 6.78 -8.53
N ALA A 101 17.87 7.38 -8.37
CA ALA A 101 17.58 8.27 -7.24
C ALA A 101 17.68 7.57 -5.87
N ASN A 102 17.15 6.34 -5.76
CA ASN A 102 17.12 5.53 -4.53
C ASN A 102 17.58 4.08 -4.73
N SER A 103 18.23 3.78 -5.85
CA SER A 103 18.62 2.42 -6.20
C SER A 103 19.97 2.39 -6.91
N GLU A 104 20.72 1.31 -6.70
CA GLU A 104 22.00 1.08 -7.36
C GLU A 104 22.13 -0.38 -7.78
N THR A 105 22.60 -0.61 -9.00
CA THR A 105 22.93 -1.94 -9.51
C THR A 105 24.45 -2.11 -9.48
N ILE A 106 24.92 -3.04 -8.64
CA ILE A 106 26.31 -3.45 -8.54
C ILE A 106 26.53 -4.82 -9.20
N ARG A 107 27.66 -4.97 -9.89
CA ARG A 107 28.17 -6.25 -10.35
C ARG A 107 29.13 -6.83 -9.31
N ILE A 108 28.88 -8.06 -8.91
CA ILE A 108 29.69 -8.83 -7.97
C ILE A 108 30.48 -9.85 -8.79
N SER A 109 31.80 -9.82 -8.70
CA SER A 109 32.71 -10.77 -9.36
C SER A 109 33.60 -11.47 -8.34
N THR A 110 33.50 -12.79 -8.27
CA THR A 110 34.26 -13.63 -7.34
C THR A 110 34.73 -14.93 -8.02
N PRO A 111 35.95 -15.41 -7.73
CA PRO A 111 36.40 -16.76 -8.09
C PRO A 111 36.01 -17.81 -7.04
N LEU A 112 35.38 -17.42 -5.92
CA LEU A 112 34.99 -18.28 -4.82
C LEU A 112 33.52 -18.68 -4.92
N SER A 113 33.17 -19.88 -4.47
CA SER A 113 31.77 -20.38 -4.42
C SER A 113 30.89 -19.66 -3.38
N LYS A 114 31.42 -18.64 -2.70
CA LYS A 114 30.71 -17.77 -1.79
C LYS A 114 31.18 -16.33 -1.96
N ALA A 115 30.24 -15.39 -1.91
CA ALA A 115 30.52 -13.97 -1.72
C ALA A 115 29.58 -13.40 -0.66
N SER A 116 30.07 -12.45 0.13
CA SER A 116 29.26 -11.65 1.04
C SER A 116 29.48 -10.18 0.73
N VAL A 117 28.40 -9.40 0.67
CA VAL A 117 28.39 -7.97 0.42
C VAL A 117 27.62 -7.30 1.54
N SER A 118 28.30 -6.45 2.31
CA SER A 118 27.67 -5.56 3.28
C SER A 118 27.40 -4.22 2.60
N ILE A 119 26.19 -3.71 2.79
CA ILE A 119 25.70 -2.45 2.23
C ILE A 119 25.42 -1.55 3.43
N LEU A 120 26.14 -0.43 3.53
CA LEU A 120 26.16 0.42 4.71
C LEU A 120 25.72 1.84 4.33
N MET A 121 24.59 2.30 4.86
CA MET A 121 24.15 3.69 4.75
C MET A 121 24.63 4.49 5.96
N SER A 122 25.26 5.62 5.69
CA SER A 122 25.68 6.57 6.72
C SER A 122 24.63 7.64 6.98
N SER A 123 24.48 8.08 8.23
CA SER A 123 23.68 9.25 8.57
C SER A 123 24.33 10.54 8.07
N SER A 124 23.50 11.54 7.82
CA SER A 124 23.87 12.90 7.41
C SER A 124 24.75 13.61 8.45
N SER A 125 24.51 13.34 9.73
CA SER A 125 25.30 13.77 10.88
C SER A 125 25.71 12.57 11.74
N LYS A 126 26.83 12.70 12.45
CA LYS A 126 27.31 11.68 13.40
C LYS A 126 26.61 11.72 14.76
N GLU A 127 26.01 12.84 15.10
CA GLU A 127 25.39 13.09 16.42
C GLU A 127 23.88 13.28 16.33
N THR A 128 23.38 13.63 15.14
CA THR A 128 21.96 13.98 14.91
C THR A 128 21.39 13.05 13.86
N LEU A 129 20.17 12.57 14.12
CA LEU A 129 19.35 11.86 13.13
C LEU A 129 18.11 12.71 12.83
N ASN A 130 17.79 12.89 11.56
CA ASN A 130 16.62 13.64 11.12
C ASN A 130 15.72 12.76 10.25
N MET A 131 14.41 12.72 10.52
CA MET A 131 13.46 11.92 9.74
C MET A 131 12.14 12.65 9.56
N PHE A 132 11.47 12.45 8.42
CA PHE A 132 10.10 12.90 8.21
C PHE A 132 9.15 11.74 8.45
N VAL A 133 8.18 11.88 9.35
CA VAL A 133 7.19 10.84 9.68
C VAL A 133 5.79 11.35 9.32
N PHE A 134 4.96 10.48 8.76
CA PHE A 134 3.60 10.80 8.32
C PHE A 134 2.77 9.52 8.20
N GLY A 135 1.45 9.61 8.19
CA GLY A 135 0.56 8.46 8.03
C GLY A 135 -0.72 8.83 7.29
N ASP A 136 -1.47 7.80 6.90
CA ASP A 136 -2.84 7.96 6.40
C ASP A 136 -2.93 8.85 5.15
N SER A 137 -2.07 8.58 4.16
CA SER A 137 -2.24 9.17 2.82
C SER A 137 -3.46 8.60 2.10
N GLN A 138 -3.85 7.34 2.41
CA GLN A 138 -4.99 6.60 1.86
C GLN A 138 -5.23 6.87 0.36
N GLY A 139 -4.18 6.70 -0.45
CA GLY A 139 -4.25 6.87 -1.91
C GLY A 139 -4.09 8.30 -2.45
N TYR A 140 -4.14 9.36 -1.61
CA TYR A 140 -3.90 10.72 -2.08
C TYR A 140 -2.41 10.98 -2.36
N GLN A 141 -2.08 11.14 -3.64
CA GLN A 141 -0.68 11.27 -4.08
C GLN A 141 -0.09 12.67 -3.88
N GLY A 142 -0.91 13.74 -3.87
CA GLY A 142 -0.41 15.12 -3.78
C GLY A 142 0.38 15.40 -2.49
N GLY A 143 -0.09 14.89 -1.36
CA GLY A 143 0.63 14.96 -0.09
C GLY A 143 1.95 14.18 -0.13
N LEU A 144 1.94 12.96 -0.68
CA LEU A 144 3.17 12.17 -0.87
C LEU A 144 4.17 12.89 -1.79
N GLU A 145 3.71 13.54 -2.86
CA GLU A 145 4.55 14.31 -3.77
C GLU A 145 5.19 15.53 -3.09
N GLU A 146 4.44 16.23 -2.22
CA GLU A 146 4.98 17.35 -1.44
C GLU A 146 6.00 16.89 -0.39
N ILE A 147 5.73 15.80 0.33
CA ILE A 147 6.66 15.22 1.30
C ILE A 147 7.94 14.75 0.61
N VAL A 148 7.83 14.02 -0.51
CA VAL A 148 8.98 13.56 -1.31
C VAL A 148 9.78 14.72 -1.89
N ARG A 149 9.10 15.79 -2.36
CA ARG A 149 9.75 17.03 -2.82
C ARG A 149 10.52 17.70 -1.68
N SER A 150 9.92 17.80 -0.50
CA SER A 150 10.56 18.35 0.70
C SER A 150 11.75 17.50 1.16
N ALA A 151 11.63 16.18 1.19
CA ALA A 151 12.72 15.26 1.51
C ALA A 151 13.88 15.37 0.49
N ASN A 152 13.57 15.56 -0.78
CA ASN A 152 14.56 15.78 -1.84
C ASN A 152 15.29 17.13 -1.75
N ILE A 153 14.70 18.12 -1.06
CA ILE A 153 15.30 19.45 -0.80
C ILE A 153 16.12 19.41 0.49
N TYR A 154 15.51 19.03 1.61
CA TYR A 154 16.11 19.09 2.95
C TYR A 154 17.01 17.89 3.27
N SER A 155 16.87 16.77 2.56
CA SER A 155 17.65 15.53 2.74
C SER A 155 17.69 15.02 4.19
N PRO A 156 16.54 14.67 4.80
CA PRO A 156 16.52 13.91 6.05
C PRO A 156 17.24 12.56 5.88
N ASP A 157 17.57 11.88 6.96
CA ASP A 157 18.23 10.57 6.91
C ASP A 157 17.36 9.52 6.23
N PHE A 158 16.05 9.54 6.49
CA PHE A 158 15.01 8.77 5.83
C PHE A 158 13.63 9.42 6.04
N ILE A 159 12.61 8.85 5.42
CA ILE A 159 11.20 9.19 5.67
C ILE A 159 10.41 7.92 6.10
N PHE A 160 9.35 8.06 6.89
CA PHE A 160 8.59 6.91 7.44
C PHE A 160 7.07 7.10 7.29
N HIS A 161 6.38 6.07 6.77
CA HIS A 161 4.92 6.02 6.66
C HIS A 161 4.27 5.15 7.76
N CYS A 162 3.46 5.73 8.63
CA CYS A 162 2.75 5.09 9.75
C CYS A 162 1.51 4.27 9.34
N GLY A 163 1.58 3.54 8.22
CA GLY A 163 0.46 2.73 7.70
C GLY A 163 -0.66 3.55 7.04
N ASP A 164 -1.61 2.85 6.43
CA ASP A 164 -2.69 3.38 5.60
C ASP A 164 -2.16 4.18 4.40
N LEU A 165 -1.17 3.59 3.73
CA LEU A 165 -0.61 4.09 2.47
C LEU A 165 -1.65 4.01 1.36
N THR A 166 -2.36 2.89 1.30
CA THR A 166 -3.43 2.59 0.35
C THR A 166 -4.79 2.59 1.05
N PRO A 167 -5.88 2.91 0.33
CA PRO A 167 -7.24 2.93 0.89
C PRO A 167 -7.87 1.52 0.98
N PHE A 168 -7.44 0.56 0.15
CA PHE A 168 -8.01 -0.80 0.06
C PHE A 168 -6.99 -1.90 -0.25
N GLY A 169 -5.68 -1.65 -0.11
CA GLY A 169 -4.65 -2.68 -0.31
C GLY A 169 -4.50 -3.20 -1.75
N GLN A 170 -5.02 -2.49 -2.76
CA GLN A 170 -5.05 -3.00 -4.14
C GLN A 170 -3.71 -2.77 -4.88
N PRO A 171 -3.30 -3.66 -5.80
CA PRO A 171 -2.02 -3.54 -6.51
C PRO A 171 -1.79 -2.22 -7.22
N ASN A 172 -2.82 -1.67 -7.88
CA ASN A 172 -2.77 -0.36 -8.55
C ASN A 172 -2.62 0.80 -7.56
N GLN A 173 -3.16 0.69 -6.34
CA GLN A 173 -3.02 1.71 -5.29
C GLN A 173 -1.60 1.72 -4.74
N TYR A 174 -1.01 0.53 -4.51
CA TYR A 174 0.40 0.41 -4.16
C TYR A 174 1.31 0.92 -5.29
N GLU A 175 1.00 0.59 -6.55
CA GLU A 175 1.76 1.08 -7.72
C GLU A 175 1.74 2.62 -7.80
N ALA A 176 0.56 3.25 -7.61
CA ALA A 176 0.43 4.70 -7.57
C ALA A 176 1.29 5.32 -6.45
N ALA A 177 1.15 4.84 -5.21
CA ALA A 177 1.94 5.30 -4.07
C ALA A 177 3.46 5.12 -4.27
N LEU A 178 3.86 3.97 -4.79
CA LEU A 178 5.26 3.66 -5.09
C LEU A 178 5.81 4.48 -6.27
N SER A 179 4.98 4.92 -7.20
CA SER A 179 5.40 5.79 -8.31
C SER A 179 5.90 7.15 -7.80
N VAL A 180 5.38 7.61 -6.65
CA VAL A 180 5.80 8.84 -5.96
C VAL A 180 6.94 8.56 -4.98
N LEU A 181 6.76 7.59 -4.06
CA LEU A 181 7.74 7.29 -3.01
C LEU A 181 9.11 6.87 -3.56
N ASN A 182 9.17 6.17 -4.70
CA ASN A 182 10.44 5.83 -5.34
C ASN A 182 11.17 7.01 -6.00
N GLN A 183 10.61 8.21 -6.01
CA GLN A 183 11.28 9.45 -6.43
C GLN A 183 12.03 10.14 -5.28
N SER A 184 11.86 9.68 -4.04
CA SER A 184 12.69 10.11 -2.91
C SER A 184 14.15 9.74 -3.14
N ARG A 185 15.09 10.63 -2.79
CA ARG A 185 16.54 10.39 -2.79
C ARG A 185 17.06 9.82 -1.48
N VAL A 186 16.18 9.69 -0.50
CA VAL A 186 16.45 9.13 0.83
C VAL A 186 15.57 7.89 1.02
N PRO A 187 15.96 6.91 1.86
CA PRO A 187 15.16 5.73 2.12
C PRO A 187 13.76 6.11 2.60
N PHE A 188 12.76 5.33 2.21
CA PHE A 188 11.44 5.39 2.83
C PHE A 188 11.13 4.06 3.50
N PHE A 189 10.66 4.11 4.73
CA PHE A 189 10.22 2.97 5.52
C PHE A 189 8.72 3.08 5.79
N SER A 190 8.10 1.98 6.21
CA SER A 190 6.67 1.96 6.51
C SER A 190 6.30 0.85 7.49
N THR A 191 5.23 1.08 8.25
CA THR A 191 4.40 0.00 8.81
C THR A 191 3.14 -0.17 7.96
N ILE A 192 2.37 -1.23 8.23
CA ILE A 192 1.14 -1.57 7.51
C ILE A 192 -0.09 -1.13 8.30
N GLY A 193 -1.07 -0.50 7.63
CA GLY A 193 -2.32 -0.06 8.25
C GLY A 193 -3.53 -0.97 7.98
N ASN A 194 -4.66 -0.67 8.61
CA ASN A 194 -5.86 -1.49 8.48
C ASN A 194 -6.62 -1.30 7.14
N HIS A 195 -6.31 -0.26 6.37
CA HIS A 195 -6.74 -0.12 4.98
C HIS A 195 -5.83 -0.93 4.03
N ASP A 196 -4.53 -1.01 4.33
CA ASP A 196 -3.50 -1.70 3.52
C ASP A 196 -3.71 -3.23 3.42
N VAL A 197 -4.32 -3.85 4.43
CA VAL A 197 -4.61 -5.30 4.48
C VAL A 197 -5.93 -5.71 3.83
N ARG A 198 -6.79 -4.77 3.46
CA ARG A 198 -8.13 -5.06 2.92
C ARG A 198 -8.06 -5.92 1.67
N LEU A 199 -9.05 -6.80 1.50
CA LEU A 199 -9.18 -7.70 0.34
C LEU A 199 -7.90 -8.51 0.03
N GLY A 200 -7.10 -8.84 1.07
CA GLY A 200 -5.84 -9.58 0.92
C GLY A 200 -4.61 -8.72 0.62
N GLY A 201 -4.73 -7.39 0.61
CA GLY A 201 -3.68 -6.42 0.28
C GLY A 201 -2.38 -6.54 1.09
N GLY A 202 -2.43 -7.17 2.27
CA GLY A 202 -1.23 -7.49 3.06
C GLY A 202 -0.29 -8.50 2.39
N LEU A 203 -0.73 -9.24 1.36
CA LEU A 203 0.17 -9.98 0.46
C LEU A 203 0.88 -9.04 -0.52
N THR A 204 0.16 -8.08 -1.08
CA THR A 204 0.71 -7.05 -1.97
C THR A 204 1.74 -6.20 -1.24
N TYR A 205 1.43 -5.69 -0.05
CA TYR A 205 2.37 -4.98 0.83
C TYR A 205 3.68 -5.77 0.98
N ARG A 206 3.57 -7.05 1.39
CA ARG A 206 4.73 -7.92 1.60
C ARG A 206 5.56 -8.15 0.34
N HIS A 207 4.92 -8.22 -0.82
CA HIS A 207 5.60 -8.39 -2.10
C HIS A 207 6.38 -7.14 -2.56
N VAL A 208 5.90 -5.93 -2.24
CA VAL A 208 6.44 -4.68 -2.80
C VAL A 208 7.25 -3.83 -1.79
N LEU A 209 6.96 -3.95 -0.49
CA LEU A 209 7.60 -3.19 0.60
C LEU A 209 8.46 -4.05 1.53
N GLY A 210 8.12 -5.34 1.68
CA GLY A 210 8.77 -6.26 2.61
C GLY A 210 7.90 -6.59 3.83
N PRO A 211 8.47 -7.16 4.91
CA PRO A 211 7.70 -7.58 6.09
C PRO A 211 6.97 -6.41 6.76
N ALA A 212 5.84 -6.70 7.39
CA ALA A 212 5.11 -5.75 8.23
C ALA A 212 5.79 -5.48 9.58
N THR A 213 6.66 -6.40 9.99
CA THR A 213 7.28 -6.48 11.31
C THR A 213 8.77 -6.69 11.15
N TYR A 214 9.57 -5.72 11.58
CA TYR A 214 11.02 -5.66 11.39
C TYR A 214 11.63 -4.58 12.28
N SER A 215 12.93 -4.66 12.50
CA SER A 215 13.69 -3.61 13.19
C SER A 215 14.96 -3.25 12.42
N PHE A 216 15.47 -2.05 12.70
CA PHE A 216 16.72 -1.57 12.15
C PHE A 216 17.39 -0.52 13.04
N ASP A 217 18.72 -0.47 12.99
CA ASP A 217 19.48 0.62 13.58
C ASP A 217 19.76 1.71 12.53
N PHE A 218 19.75 2.97 12.96
CA PHE A 218 20.28 4.09 12.17
C PHE A 218 21.06 5.04 13.10
N GLY A 219 22.39 5.05 12.96
CA GLY A 219 23.27 5.83 13.83
C GLY A 219 23.30 5.28 15.26
N HIS A 220 22.71 6.03 16.20
CA HIS A 220 22.62 5.66 17.62
C HIS A 220 21.18 5.35 18.07
N VAL A 221 20.27 5.22 17.11
CA VAL A 221 18.83 4.99 17.33
C VAL A 221 18.46 3.61 16.82
N HIS A 222 17.75 2.85 17.66
CA HIS A 222 17.10 1.60 17.29
C HIS A 222 15.63 1.85 16.96
N PHE A 223 15.15 1.24 15.87
CA PHE A 223 13.78 1.37 15.39
C PHE A 223 13.10 0.01 15.35
N SER A 224 12.02 -0.15 16.12
CA SER A 224 11.17 -1.34 16.11
C SER A 224 9.87 -1.03 15.36
N VAL A 225 9.53 -1.84 14.35
CA VAL A 225 8.30 -1.71 13.57
C VAL A 225 7.47 -2.98 13.76
N PHE A 226 6.24 -2.85 14.26
CA PHE A 226 5.34 -3.99 14.47
C PHE A 226 3.95 -3.76 13.85
N ASN A 227 3.27 -4.87 13.55
CA ASN A 227 2.02 -4.88 12.81
C ASN A 227 0.80 -4.71 13.75
N SER A 228 0.03 -3.64 13.55
CA SER A 228 -1.25 -3.40 14.24
C SER A 228 -2.44 -3.26 13.27
N SER A 229 -2.31 -3.74 12.03
CA SER A 229 -3.35 -3.61 10.99
C SER A 229 -4.63 -4.42 11.26
N GLY A 230 -4.59 -5.34 12.22
CA GLY A 230 -5.74 -6.11 12.69
C GLY A 230 -6.66 -5.30 13.61
N PRO A 231 -7.79 -5.89 14.05
CA PRO A 231 -8.65 -5.31 15.08
C PRO A 231 -7.98 -5.26 16.47
N ASP A 232 -6.91 -6.03 16.67
CA ASP A 232 -6.04 -6.06 17.83
C ASP A 232 -4.63 -6.49 17.37
N VAL A 233 -3.64 -6.43 18.26
CA VAL A 233 -2.26 -6.86 17.99
C VAL A 233 -2.13 -8.36 18.29
N GLU A 234 -1.57 -9.13 17.35
CA GLU A 234 -1.35 -10.58 17.56
C GLU A 234 -0.29 -10.83 18.65
N GLU A 235 -0.46 -11.88 19.45
CA GLU A 235 0.45 -12.21 20.56
C GLU A 235 1.91 -12.31 20.09
N SER A 236 2.14 -12.92 18.92
CA SER A 236 3.47 -13.06 18.32
C SER A 236 4.13 -11.74 17.91
N GLU A 237 3.35 -10.69 17.65
CA GLU A 237 3.89 -9.33 17.42
C GLU A 237 4.38 -8.72 18.74
N ILE A 238 3.67 -8.97 19.85
CA ILE A 238 4.05 -8.50 21.19
C ILE A 238 5.28 -9.26 21.71
N GLU A 239 5.30 -10.58 21.56
CA GLU A 239 6.46 -11.43 21.89
C GLU A 239 7.70 -11.04 21.08
N TRP A 240 7.53 -10.76 19.78
CA TRP A 240 8.61 -10.28 18.92
C TRP A 240 9.14 -8.91 19.38
N LEU A 241 8.24 -7.96 19.69
CA LEU A 241 8.59 -6.60 20.09
C LEU A 241 9.29 -6.56 21.47
N GLU A 242 8.89 -7.42 22.41
CA GLU A 242 9.57 -7.58 23.69
C GLU A 242 11.01 -8.06 23.49
N ALA A 243 11.21 -9.10 22.66
CA ALA A 243 12.54 -9.63 22.36
C ALA A 243 13.42 -8.63 21.57
N ASP A 244 12.84 -7.87 20.63
CA ASP A 244 13.54 -6.85 19.86
C ASP A 244 14.08 -5.73 20.77
N LEU A 245 13.22 -5.21 21.65
CA LEU A 245 13.59 -4.15 22.60
C LEU A 245 14.56 -4.62 23.70
N GLU A 246 14.51 -5.89 24.14
CA GLU A 246 15.51 -6.49 25.02
C GLU A 246 16.89 -6.54 24.34
N ASN A 247 16.95 -6.96 23.08
CA ASN A 247 18.19 -6.95 22.29
C ASN A 247 18.71 -5.52 22.02
N ALA A 248 17.83 -4.53 21.93
CA ALA A 248 18.15 -3.12 21.79
C ALA A 248 18.52 -2.42 23.12
N SER A 249 18.77 -3.15 24.21
CA SER A 249 19.06 -2.58 25.54
C SER A 249 20.32 -1.69 25.61
N ASP A 250 21.25 -1.79 24.67
CA ASP A 250 22.42 -0.90 24.54
C ASP A 250 22.19 0.34 23.63
N ALA A 251 21.03 0.45 22.97
CA ALA A 251 20.71 1.61 22.12
C ALA A 251 20.58 2.91 22.95
N THR A 252 21.02 4.04 22.38
CA THR A 252 20.90 5.36 23.04
C THR A 252 19.48 5.89 22.97
N TRP A 253 18.77 5.60 21.87
CA TRP A 253 17.38 5.94 21.65
C TRP A 253 16.63 4.71 21.12
N ARG A 254 15.41 4.47 21.61
CA ARG A 254 14.49 3.43 21.11
C ARG A 254 13.20 4.07 20.63
N ILE A 255 12.89 3.87 19.35
CA ILE A 255 11.72 4.47 18.71
C ILE A 255 10.87 3.33 18.13
N VAL A 256 9.58 3.32 18.45
CA VAL A 256 8.63 2.33 17.96
C VAL A 256 7.72 2.96 16.90
N PHE A 257 7.51 2.24 15.79
CA PHE A 257 6.52 2.59 14.79
C PHE A 257 5.42 1.52 14.73
N THR A 258 4.17 1.97 14.73
CA THR A 258 3.00 1.13 14.47
C THR A 258 1.94 1.95 13.74
N HIS A 259 0.81 1.36 13.37
CA HIS A 259 -0.27 2.11 12.72
C HIS A 259 -1.29 2.63 13.73
N THR A 260 -1.78 1.76 14.60
CA THR A 260 -2.91 2.00 15.50
C THR A 260 -2.40 2.46 16.87
N PRO A 261 -2.80 3.64 17.36
CA PRO A 261 -2.31 4.15 18.64
C PRO A 261 -2.85 3.36 19.83
N VAL A 262 -2.12 3.40 20.95
CA VAL A 262 -2.52 2.82 22.24
C VAL A 262 -3.61 3.64 22.97
N PHE A 263 -3.89 4.87 22.55
CA PHE A 263 -5.02 5.66 23.04
C PHE A 263 -5.48 6.66 21.98
N ASP A 264 -6.76 7.02 22.00
CA ASP A 264 -7.31 8.07 21.15
C ASP A 264 -7.10 9.43 21.85
N PRO A 265 -6.42 10.41 21.22
CA PRO A 265 -6.17 11.71 21.84
C PRO A 265 -7.40 12.63 21.84
N ARG A 266 -8.50 12.25 21.16
CA ARG A 266 -9.74 13.04 21.09
C ARG A 266 -10.58 12.87 22.34
N THR A 267 -11.35 13.90 22.69
CA THR A 267 -12.30 13.84 23.82
C THR A 267 -13.38 12.80 23.54
N ASN A 268 -13.47 11.76 24.37
CA ASN A 268 -14.35 10.59 24.18
C ASN A 268 -14.08 9.82 22.87
N GLY A 269 -12.84 9.81 22.40
CA GLY A 269 -12.44 9.02 21.23
C GLY A 269 -12.33 7.52 21.54
N GLU A 270 -12.76 6.68 20.58
CA GLU A 270 -12.77 5.21 20.68
C GLU A 270 -12.14 4.58 19.42
N HIS A 271 -11.12 5.20 18.80
CA HIS A 271 -10.42 4.67 17.61
C HIS A 271 -8.95 4.35 17.92
N ALA A 272 -8.74 3.49 18.92
CA ALA A 272 -7.42 3.06 19.37
C ALA A 272 -7.42 1.54 19.63
N LEU A 273 -6.26 0.98 19.93
CA LEU A 273 -6.12 -0.43 20.31
C LEU A 273 -6.99 -0.78 21.54
N PRO A 274 -7.46 -2.03 21.67
CA PRO A 274 -8.21 -2.50 22.83
C PRO A 274 -7.50 -2.20 24.16
N GLU A 275 -8.26 -1.79 25.18
CA GLU A 275 -7.75 -1.25 26.46
C GLU A 275 -6.74 -2.17 27.17
N GLU A 276 -6.91 -3.49 27.05
CA GLU A 276 -5.99 -4.49 27.63
C GLU A 276 -4.65 -4.52 26.89
N THR A 277 -4.67 -4.65 25.56
CA THR A 277 -3.50 -4.63 24.69
C THR A 277 -2.75 -3.30 24.79
N ALA A 278 -3.48 -2.18 24.71
CA ALA A 278 -2.95 -0.84 24.89
C ALA A 278 -2.16 -0.70 26.21
N ARG A 279 -2.77 -1.09 27.34
CA ARG A 279 -2.10 -1.07 28.64
C ARG A 279 -0.89 -2.01 28.72
N ARG A 280 -0.91 -3.14 28.02
CA ARG A 280 0.23 -4.06 27.96
C ARG A 280 1.40 -3.45 27.20
N LEU A 281 1.13 -2.90 26.01
CA LEU A 281 2.12 -2.22 25.20
C LEU A 281 2.72 -1.01 25.92
N MET A 282 1.91 -0.16 26.56
CA MET A 282 2.42 0.97 27.35
C MET A 282 3.39 0.52 28.46
N ARG A 283 3.07 -0.53 29.22
CA ARG A 283 3.99 -1.09 30.23
C ARG A 283 5.28 -1.64 29.61
N LEU A 284 5.21 -2.28 28.45
CA LEU A 284 6.35 -2.84 27.72
C LEU A 284 7.27 -1.73 27.19
N PHE A 285 6.70 -0.63 26.67
CA PHE A 285 7.44 0.56 26.25
C PHE A 285 8.13 1.25 27.44
N GLU A 286 7.43 1.41 28.56
CA GLU A 286 7.97 1.96 29.81
C GLU A 286 9.10 1.08 30.38
N SER A 287 8.95 -0.25 30.39
CA SER A 287 9.94 -1.16 31.01
C SER A 287 11.22 -1.32 30.19
N HIS A 288 11.15 -1.17 28.87
CA HIS A 288 12.31 -1.28 27.97
C HIS A 288 12.94 0.07 27.60
N GLY A 289 12.46 1.18 28.17
CA GLY A 289 13.01 2.50 27.90
C GLY A 289 12.87 2.91 26.43
N VAL A 290 11.63 2.83 25.91
CA VAL A 290 11.24 3.41 24.63
C VAL A 290 11.05 4.92 24.81
N ASP A 291 11.71 5.72 23.98
CA ASP A 291 11.64 7.19 24.05
C ASP A 291 10.41 7.72 23.31
N ALA A 292 10.01 7.06 22.22
CA ALA A 292 8.88 7.50 21.40
C ALA A 292 8.13 6.36 20.71
N VAL A 293 6.83 6.55 20.51
CA VAL A 293 5.95 5.70 19.70
C VAL A 293 5.23 6.59 18.67
N PHE A 294 5.41 6.29 17.39
CA PHE A 294 4.77 7.00 16.28
C PHE A 294 3.68 6.15 15.63
N SER A 295 2.53 6.76 15.34
CA SER A 295 1.32 6.11 14.82
C SER A 295 0.53 6.99 13.86
N GLY A 296 -0.34 6.37 13.07
CA GLY A 296 -1.30 7.00 12.17
C GLY A 296 -2.73 6.77 12.68
N HIS A 297 -3.60 6.28 11.81
CA HIS A 297 -4.97 5.77 12.06
C HIS A 297 -6.00 6.82 12.47
N ILE A 298 -5.64 7.75 13.35
CA ILE A 298 -6.48 8.87 13.77
C ILE A 298 -6.01 10.11 13.02
N HIS A 299 -6.83 10.60 12.08
CA HIS A 299 -6.42 11.59 11.10
C HIS A 299 -6.31 13.02 11.68
N LEU A 300 -5.25 13.25 12.47
CA LEU A 300 -4.88 14.50 13.13
C LEU A 300 -3.40 14.46 13.54
N PHE A 301 -2.87 15.59 13.99
CA PHE A 301 -1.61 15.68 14.73
C PHE A 301 -1.86 15.63 16.25
N SER A 302 -1.17 14.74 16.97
CA SER A 302 -1.09 14.77 18.44
C SER A 302 0.30 14.39 18.91
N SER A 303 0.75 14.99 20.02
CA SER A 303 2.04 14.70 20.64
C SER A 303 1.90 14.83 22.16
N VAL A 304 1.96 13.69 22.86
CA VAL A 304 1.70 13.60 24.31
C VAL A 304 2.70 12.68 24.98
N ALA A 305 3.38 13.17 26.02
CA ALA A 305 4.27 12.36 26.85
C ALA A 305 3.48 11.69 27.99
N VAL A 306 3.58 10.36 28.12
CA VAL A 306 2.98 9.58 29.21
C VAL A 306 4.06 8.69 29.82
N ASN A 307 4.24 8.79 31.15
CA ASN A 307 5.22 8.01 31.93
C ASN A 307 6.68 8.05 31.42
N GLY A 308 7.04 9.05 30.62
CA GLY A 308 8.38 9.22 30.04
C GLY A 308 8.48 8.88 28.54
N VAL A 309 7.48 8.18 27.99
CA VAL A 309 7.40 7.82 26.57
C VAL A 309 6.62 8.90 25.80
N LEU A 310 7.13 9.38 24.67
CA LEU A 310 6.41 10.32 23.79
C LEU A 310 5.54 9.56 22.78
N TYR A 311 4.23 9.75 22.83
CA TYR A 311 3.29 9.20 21.85
C TYR A 311 2.95 10.28 20.82
N VAL A 312 3.16 9.98 19.54
CA VAL A 312 2.89 10.88 18.41
C VAL A 312 1.92 10.21 17.45
N VAL A 313 0.82 10.92 17.17
CA VAL A 313 -0.14 10.58 16.11
C VAL A 313 0.07 11.58 14.98
N THR A 314 0.26 11.08 13.75
CA THR A 314 0.62 11.89 12.58
C THR A 314 -0.18 11.51 11.31
N GLY A 315 -1.48 11.26 11.46
CA GLY A 315 -2.36 10.78 10.38
C GLY A 315 -2.85 11.85 9.40
N GLY A 316 -2.01 12.83 9.08
CA GLY A 316 -2.38 14.01 8.29
C GLY A 316 -1.89 14.04 6.84
N ALA A 317 -1.43 12.91 6.26
CA ALA A 317 -0.76 12.94 4.95
C ALA A 317 -1.69 13.05 3.74
N GLY A 318 -3.00 12.83 3.89
CA GLY A 318 -3.96 12.99 2.79
C GLY A 318 -5.41 12.59 3.07
N ALA A 319 -5.67 11.66 4.00
CA ALA A 319 -7.02 11.22 4.33
C ALA A 319 -7.86 12.32 5.00
N GLY A 320 -9.19 12.17 4.99
CA GLY A 320 -10.11 13.15 5.60
C GLY A 320 -9.93 13.25 7.11
N LEU A 321 -9.66 14.46 7.60
CA LEU A 321 -9.29 14.76 8.99
C LEU A 321 -10.42 14.46 10.01
N TYR A 322 -10.04 14.08 11.23
CA TYR A 322 -10.94 13.62 12.30
C TYR A 322 -11.20 14.63 13.43
N ALA A 323 -10.66 15.85 13.31
CA ALA A 323 -10.69 16.87 14.35
C ALA A 323 -10.72 18.28 13.75
N SER A 324 -10.99 19.30 14.57
CA SER A 324 -10.79 20.70 14.17
C SER A 324 -9.30 21.08 14.16
N GLU A 325 -8.93 22.17 13.48
CA GLU A 325 -7.54 22.67 13.46
C GLU A 325 -6.99 22.91 14.88
N GLN A 326 -7.84 23.40 15.81
CA GLN A 326 -7.47 23.64 17.20
C GLN A 326 -7.21 22.34 18.00
N GLU A 327 -7.68 21.21 17.50
CA GLU A 327 -7.52 19.86 18.05
C GLU A 327 -6.51 19.02 17.24
N GLY A 328 -5.69 19.66 16.39
CA GLY A 328 -4.68 18.99 15.56
C GLY A 328 -5.17 18.53 14.19
N GLY A 329 -6.42 18.83 13.82
CA GLY A 329 -6.99 18.51 12.52
C GLY A 329 -6.48 19.43 11.41
N PHE A 330 -5.29 19.17 10.91
CA PHE A 330 -4.70 19.82 9.74
C PHE A 330 -3.81 18.83 8.95
N TYR A 331 -3.62 19.08 7.66
CA TYR A 331 -2.76 18.26 6.80
C TYR A 331 -1.29 18.53 7.09
N HIS A 332 -0.49 17.48 7.30
CA HIS A 332 0.90 17.60 7.74
C HIS A 332 1.73 16.33 7.52
N TYR A 333 3.04 16.51 7.59
CA TYR A 333 4.00 15.51 8.08
C TYR A 333 4.71 16.07 9.31
N VAL A 334 5.40 15.25 10.10
CA VAL A 334 6.24 15.73 11.21
C VAL A 334 7.72 15.61 10.88
N ASN A 335 8.45 16.69 11.08
CA ASN A 335 9.90 16.73 11.09
C ASN A 335 10.40 16.31 12.48
N VAL A 336 11.10 15.18 12.57
CA VAL A 336 11.66 14.66 13.83
C VAL A 336 13.17 14.80 13.81
N THR A 337 13.74 15.42 14.84
CA THR A 337 15.19 15.53 15.01
C THR A 337 15.60 14.95 16.35
N ILE A 338 16.42 13.91 16.33
CA ILE A 338 16.98 13.25 17.51
C ILE A 338 18.44 13.69 17.64
N ALA A 339 18.79 14.30 18.78
CA ALA A 339 20.13 14.78 19.10
C ALA A 339 20.50 14.42 20.55
N PRO A 340 21.77 14.51 20.98
CA PRO A 340 22.18 14.15 22.34
C PRO A 340 21.55 15.03 23.43
N SER A 341 20.97 16.18 23.06
CA SER A 341 20.25 17.09 23.95
C SER A 341 18.76 16.78 24.10
N GLY A 342 18.20 15.88 23.28
CA GLY A 342 16.76 15.59 23.23
C GLY A 342 16.24 15.33 21.81
N MET A 343 14.96 14.97 21.74
CA MET A 343 14.21 14.83 20.49
C MET A 343 13.24 16.02 20.33
N THR A 344 13.11 16.53 19.10
CA THR A 344 12.06 17.47 18.69
C THR A 344 11.14 16.83 17.65
N VAL A 345 9.85 17.20 17.70
CA VAL A 345 8.81 16.75 16.76
C VAL A 345 8.02 17.99 16.34
N GLU A 346 8.17 18.40 15.09
CA GLU A 346 7.60 19.64 14.55
C GLU A 346 6.66 19.33 13.38
N PRO A 347 5.34 19.59 13.48
CA PRO A 347 4.44 19.43 12.35
C PRO A 347 4.73 20.48 11.28
N ILE A 348 4.94 20.01 10.05
CA ILE A 348 5.07 20.82 8.84
C ILE A 348 3.77 20.67 8.05
N LEU A 349 3.08 21.79 7.84
CA LEU A 349 1.82 21.80 7.11
C LEU A 349 2.02 21.39 5.65
N LEU A 350 1.06 20.64 5.14
CA LEU A 350 0.87 20.34 3.72
C LEU A 350 -0.25 21.20 3.16
N ASP A 351 -0.28 21.37 1.84
CA ASP A 351 -1.47 21.91 1.18
C ASP A 351 -2.70 21.02 1.43
N GLU A 352 -3.89 21.61 1.58
CA GLU A 352 -5.14 20.83 1.64
C GLU A 352 -5.27 19.98 0.36
N PRO A 353 -5.71 18.71 0.45
CA PRO A 353 -5.89 17.87 -0.72
C PRO A 353 -6.76 18.54 -1.77
N ALA A 354 -6.11 18.92 -2.87
CA ALA A 354 -6.71 19.50 -4.06
C ALA A 354 -7.55 18.43 -4.78
N MET A 355 -8.67 18.07 -4.15
CA MET A 355 -9.68 17.22 -4.75
C MET A 355 -10.46 18.08 -5.72
N ASP A 356 -10.34 17.79 -7.02
CA ASP A 356 -11.31 18.26 -7.99
C ASP A 356 -12.62 17.52 -7.73
N ARG A 357 -13.43 18.09 -6.84
CA ARG A 357 -14.79 17.65 -6.51
C ARG A 357 -15.79 18.19 -7.51
N GLU A 358 -15.37 19.10 -8.40
CA GLU A 358 -16.25 19.78 -9.33
C GLU A 358 -16.33 19.06 -10.68
N THR A 359 -15.38 18.19 -11.03
CA THR A 359 -15.45 17.36 -12.24
C THR A 359 -15.71 15.87 -11.98
N LEU A 360 -16.37 15.24 -12.95
CA LEU A 360 -16.68 13.82 -13.02
C LEU A 360 -16.31 13.30 -14.41
N VAL A 361 -15.50 12.24 -14.48
CA VAL A 361 -15.15 11.55 -15.73
C VAL A 361 -16.05 10.33 -15.91
N ILE A 362 -16.79 10.26 -17.01
CA ILE A 362 -17.57 9.07 -17.39
C ILE A 362 -16.91 8.51 -18.65
N ARG A 363 -16.55 7.22 -18.67
CA ARG A 363 -15.90 6.60 -19.83
C ARG A 363 -16.35 5.18 -20.12
N SER A 364 -16.24 4.79 -21.38
CA SER A 364 -16.35 3.41 -21.88
C SER A 364 -15.09 3.06 -22.68
N SER A 365 -15.09 1.93 -23.39
CA SER A 365 -14.02 1.57 -24.34
C SER A 365 -13.85 2.56 -25.49
N ASP A 366 -14.94 3.25 -25.87
CA ASP A 366 -15.03 3.99 -27.13
C ASP A 366 -15.35 5.49 -26.95
N ASP A 367 -15.81 5.91 -25.76
CA ASP A 367 -16.21 7.29 -25.47
C ASP A 367 -15.77 7.77 -24.07
N CYS A 368 -15.63 9.08 -23.88
CA CYS A 368 -15.23 9.72 -22.64
C CYS A 368 -15.83 11.12 -22.53
N VAL A 369 -16.65 11.34 -21.50
CA VAL A 369 -17.32 12.60 -21.19
C VAL A 369 -16.81 13.11 -19.84
N VAL A 370 -16.46 14.38 -19.77
CA VAL A 370 -16.17 15.07 -18.50
C VAL A 370 -17.31 16.03 -18.22
N LEU A 371 -17.96 15.87 -17.07
CA LEU A 371 -19.04 16.74 -16.58
C LEU A 371 -18.54 17.56 -15.40
N THR A 372 -19.08 18.77 -15.24
CA THR A 372 -18.97 19.52 -14.00
C THR A 372 -20.17 19.30 -13.08
N VAL A 373 -20.06 19.66 -11.79
CA VAL A 373 -21.20 19.74 -10.87
C VAL A 373 -22.28 20.71 -11.39
N ALA A 374 -21.88 21.78 -12.10
CA ALA A 374 -22.84 22.67 -12.75
C ALA A 374 -23.63 21.94 -13.85
N ASP A 375 -22.97 21.12 -14.67
CA ASP A 375 -23.62 20.28 -15.68
C ASP A 375 -24.57 19.28 -15.02
N LEU A 376 -24.12 18.53 -14.00
CA LEU A 376 -24.95 17.61 -13.22
C LEU A 376 -26.19 18.30 -12.61
N SER A 377 -26.04 19.55 -12.15
CA SER A 377 -27.16 20.34 -11.60
C SER A 377 -28.19 20.77 -12.64
N SER A 378 -27.81 20.79 -13.92
CA SER A 378 -28.69 21.10 -15.06
C SER A 378 -29.42 19.89 -15.63
N MET A 379 -28.94 18.67 -15.32
CA MET A 379 -29.56 17.41 -15.73
C MET A 379 -30.84 17.12 -14.92
N GLN A 380 -31.64 16.16 -15.38
CA GLN A 380 -32.82 15.70 -14.65
C GLN A 380 -32.39 15.03 -13.33
N SER A 381 -32.66 15.69 -12.21
CA SER A 381 -32.34 15.17 -10.88
C SER A 381 -33.48 14.35 -10.27
N VAL A 382 -33.12 13.26 -9.60
CA VAL A 382 -33.94 12.58 -8.59
C VAL A 382 -33.58 13.15 -7.21
N GLU A 383 -34.56 13.29 -6.32
CA GLU A 383 -34.39 13.67 -4.92
C GLU A 383 -35.14 12.67 -4.04
N GLY A 384 -34.54 12.26 -2.92
CA GLY A 384 -35.17 11.34 -1.98
C GLY A 384 -34.42 11.24 -0.65
N GLN A 385 -35.14 10.82 0.39
CA GLN A 385 -34.54 10.50 1.68
C GLN A 385 -33.96 9.09 1.64
N SER A 386 -32.75 8.92 2.18
CA SER A 386 -32.12 7.60 2.27
C SER A 386 -31.08 7.53 3.41
N ALA A 387 -30.72 6.32 3.82
CA ALA A 387 -29.69 5.96 4.80
C ALA A 387 -29.07 4.60 4.43
N PHE A 388 -27.92 4.23 5.00
CA PHE A 388 -27.29 2.92 4.79
C PHE A 388 -26.80 2.25 6.07
N GLN A 389 -26.70 0.92 6.10
CA GLN A 389 -26.01 0.19 7.16
C GLN A 389 -24.53 -0.04 6.84
N ASN A 390 -23.66 0.10 7.85
CA ASN A 390 -22.28 -0.39 7.75
C ASN A 390 -22.18 -1.91 8.04
N GLN A 391 -20.98 -2.49 7.93
CA GLN A 391 -20.74 -3.93 8.18
C GLN A 391 -21.13 -4.41 9.60
N TYR A 392 -21.30 -3.50 10.55
CA TYR A 392 -21.70 -3.79 11.94
C TYR A 392 -23.21 -3.58 12.17
N GLY A 393 -23.99 -3.28 11.13
CA GLY A 393 -25.43 -2.99 11.21
C GLY A 393 -25.77 -1.61 11.76
N VAL A 394 -24.78 -0.71 11.92
CA VAL A 394 -25.01 0.66 12.38
C VAL A 394 -25.43 1.52 11.19
N TRP A 395 -26.53 2.25 11.34
CA TRP A 395 -27.03 3.18 10.34
C TRP A 395 -26.18 4.45 10.24
N GLY A 396 -25.91 4.87 9.01
CA GLY A 396 -25.18 6.08 8.67
C GLY A 396 -25.77 6.79 7.45
N GLY A 397 -25.30 8.02 7.19
CA GLY A 397 -25.67 8.78 6.00
C GLY A 397 -27.14 9.20 5.89
N ALA A 398 -27.93 9.16 6.97
CA ALA A 398 -29.35 9.47 6.92
C ALA A 398 -29.63 10.95 6.54
N GLY A 399 -30.34 11.17 5.43
CA GLY A 399 -30.78 12.50 5.02
C GLY A 399 -31.39 12.53 3.62
N VAL A 400 -31.61 13.74 3.10
CA VAL A 400 -32.17 13.96 1.75
C VAL A 400 -31.03 14.16 0.76
N TYR A 401 -30.97 13.30 -0.25
CA TYR A 401 -30.00 13.35 -1.33
C TYR A 401 -30.65 13.79 -2.63
N ARG A 402 -29.92 14.59 -3.42
CA ARG A 402 -30.32 15.00 -4.77
C ARG A 402 -29.18 14.77 -5.75
N GLY A 403 -29.50 14.13 -6.88
CA GLY A 403 -28.51 13.69 -7.86
C GLY A 403 -29.10 13.28 -9.21
N VAL A 404 -28.23 12.89 -10.13
CA VAL A 404 -28.60 12.36 -11.45
C VAL A 404 -28.60 10.83 -11.38
N ARG A 405 -29.48 10.12 -12.09
CA ARG A 405 -29.42 8.65 -12.14
C ARG A 405 -28.10 8.19 -12.74
N VAL A 406 -27.52 7.13 -12.18
CA VAL A 406 -26.29 6.55 -12.74
C VAL A 406 -26.55 5.97 -14.15
N SER A 407 -27.74 5.44 -14.42
CA SER A 407 -28.16 5.02 -15.76
C SER A 407 -28.20 6.14 -16.79
N ASP A 408 -28.66 7.34 -16.40
CA ASP A 408 -28.70 8.53 -17.26
C ASP A 408 -27.28 9.04 -17.56
N LEU A 409 -26.34 8.93 -16.60
CA LEU A 409 -24.93 9.25 -16.78
C LEU A 409 -24.22 8.24 -17.68
N VAL A 410 -24.44 6.95 -17.47
CA VAL A 410 -23.86 5.85 -18.26
C VAL A 410 -24.37 5.86 -19.71
N ALA A 411 -25.59 6.33 -19.95
CA ALA A 411 -26.11 6.53 -21.30
C ALA A 411 -25.32 7.55 -22.13
N LEU A 412 -24.59 8.49 -21.51
CA LEU A 412 -23.76 9.49 -22.21
C LEU A 412 -22.58 8.87 -22.96
N VAL A 413 -22.09 7.70 -22.55
CA VAL A 413 -20.95 6.99 -23.15
C VAL A 413 -21.35 5.69 -23.87
N GLY A 414 -22.62 5.61 -24.30
CA GLY A 414 -23.17 4.49 -25.06
C GLY A 414 -24.01 3.48 -24.26
N GLY A 415 -24.15 3.66 -22.95
CA GLY A 415 -24.81 2.70 -22.06
C GLY A 415 -23.86 1.58 -21.61
N MET A 416 -24.42 0.53 -21.00
CA MET A 416 -23.69 -0.61 -20.45
C MET A 416 -24.39 -1.92 -20.87
N ALA A 417 -23.61 -2.98 -21.12
CA ALA A 417 -24.13 -4.28 -21.54
C ALA A 417 -24.66 -5.12 -20.36
N LEU A 418 -25.55 -6.09 -20.62
CA LEU A 418 -26.17 -6.94 -19.59
C LEU A 418 -25.16 -7.76 -18.77
N ASN A 419 -24.05 -8.15 -19.39
CA ASN A 419 -22.92 -8.83 -18.76
C ASN A 419 -21.74 -7.88 -18.47
N GLY A 420 -21.90 -6.58 -18.68
CA GLY A 420 -20.88 -5.60 -18.33
C GLY A 420 -20.86 -5.31 -16.84
N HIS A 421 -19.79 -4.63 -16.42
CA HIS A 421 -19.63 -4.13 -15.05
C HIS A 421 -19.45 -2.61 -15.08
N LEU A 422 -20.09 -1.92 -14.14
CA LEU A 422 -19.84 -0.50 -13.92
C LEU A 422 -18.86 -0.35 -12.75
N MET A 423 -17.70 0.24 -13.00
CA MET A 423 -16.76 0.60 -11.94
C MET A 423 -16.99 2.07 -11.54
N ILE A 424 -17.42 2.30 -10.31
CA ILE A 424 -17.42 3.65 -9.73
C ILE A 424 -16.12 3.81 -8.96
N ILE A 425 -15.40 4.92 -9.20
CA ILE A 425 -14.12 5.23 -8.57
C ILE A 425 -14.23 6.55 -7.82
N ALA A 426 -13.67 6.55 -6.61
CA ALA A 426 -13.51 7.72 -5.76
C ALA A 426 -12.13 8.35 -5.93
N HIS A 427 -12.03 9.62 -5.59
CA HIS A 427 -10.77 10.36 -5.55
C HIS A 427 -9.73 9.78 -4.58
N ASP A 428 -10.17 9.14 -3.49
CA ASP A 428 -9.26 8.44 -2.56
C ASP A 428 -8.75 7.10 -3.12
N GLY A 429 -9.21 6.67 -4.30
CA GLY A 429 -8.87 5.40 -4.94
C GLY A 429 -9.74 4.23 -4.49
N PHE A 430 -10.79 4.45 -3.69
CA PHE A 430 -11.86 3.46 -3.54
C PHE A 430 -12.49 3.15 -4.90
N ALA A 431 -12.84 1.89 -5.12
CA ALA A 431 -13.63 1.50 -6.26
C ALA A 431 -14.68 0.45 -5.88
N GLN A 432 -15.80 0.45 -6.59
CA GLN A 432 -16.86 -0.55 -6.47
C GLN A 432 -17.37 -0.96 -7.84
N ALA A 433 -17.43 -2.26 -8.07
CA ALA A 433 -18.11 -2.85 -9.21
C ALA A 433 -19.63 -2.96 -8.94
N TYR A 434 -20.44 -2.58 -9.92
CA TYR A 434 -21.90 -2.73 -9.93
C TYR A 434 -22.29 -3.56 -11.14
N CYS A 435 -23.23 -4.48 -10.95
CA CYS A 435 -23.77 -5.26 -12.06
C CYS A 435 -24.84 -4.46 -12.82
N TYR A 436 -25.21 -4.92 -14.01
CA TYR A 436 -26.24 -4.27 -14.82
C TYR A 436 -27.53 -3.97 -14.05
N SER A 437 -27.98 -4.89 -13.19
CA SER A 437 -29.22 -4.73 -12.41
C SER A 437 -29.15 -3.67 -11.30
N ASN A 438 -27.96 -3.24 -10.84
CA ASN A 438 -27.86 -2.08 -9.95
C ASN A 438 -28.13 -0.77 -10.72
N VAL A 439 -27.61 -0.68 -11.95
CA VAL A 439 -27.66 0.52 -12.80
C VAL A 439 -29.00 0.65 -13.51
N TYR A 440 -29.54 -0.47 -14.00
CA TYR A 440 -30.82 -0.61 -14.68
C TYR A 440 -31.70 -1.63 -13.94
N PRO A 441 -32.18 -1.31 -12.73
CA PRO A 441 -32.98 -2.22 -11.94
C PRO A 441 -34.32 -2.55 -12.62
N ASP A 442 -34.69 -3.82 -12.58
CA ASP A 442 -36.06 -4.23 -12.87
C ASP A 442 -36.99 -3.90 -11.68
N SER A 443 -38.30 -4.17 -11.82
CA SER A 443 -39.26 -3.85 -10.76
C SER A 443 -39.03 -4.60 -9.45
N SER A 444 -38.28 -5.71 -9.43
CA SER A 444 -37.95 -6.43 -8.20
C SER A 444 -36.76 -5.79 -7.47
N TRP A 445 -35.74 -5.34 -8.20
CA TRP A 445 -34.60 -4.63 -7.62
C TRP A 445 -34.96 -3.20 -7.22
N LEU A 446 -35.79 -2.51 -8.01
CA LEU A 446 -36.26 -1.15 -7.74
C LEU A 446 -37.15 -1.08 -6.48
N LEU A 447 -37.82 -2.17 -6.10
CA LEU A 447 -38.56 -2.24 -4.84
C LEU A 447 -37.65 -2.40 -3.59
N ILE A 448 -36.36 -2.70 -3.79
CA ILE A 448 -35.39 -2.98 -2.73
C ILE A 448 -34.34 -1.87 -2.65
N GLN A 449 -33.47 -1.71 -3.66
CA GLN A 449 -32.47 -0.64 -3.69
C GLN A 449 -33.06 0.73 -4.11
N GLY A 450 -34.18 0.73 -4.82
CA GLY A 450 -34.70 1.92 -5.48
C GLY A 450 -33.77 2.50 -6.54
N GLU A 451 -33.84 3.83 -6.71
CA GLU A 451 -33.09 4.56 -7.73
C GLU A 451 -31.60 4.68 -7.33
N MET A 452 -30.70 4.25 -8.21
CA MET A 452 -29.25 4.45 -8.06
C MET A 452 -28.86 5.82 -8.65
N ILE A 453 -28.45 6.77 -7.81
CA ILE A 453 -28.09 8.13 -8.21
C ILE A 453 -26.63 8.45 -7.88
N LEU A 454 -26.03 9.36 -8.65
CA LEU A 454 -24.89 10.14 -8.22
C LEU A 454 -25.42 11.45 -7.60
N ALA A 455 -25.44 11.51 -6.28
CA ALA A 455 -25.79 12.69 -5.52
C ALA A 455 -24.73 13.77 -5.66
N TYR A 456 -25.15 15.01 -5.96
CA TYR A 456 -24.33 16.22 -5.92
C TYR A 456 -24.75 17.19 -4.81
N ALA A 457 -25.82 16.86 -4.07
CA ALA A 457 -26.26 17.61 -2.90
C ALA A 457 -26.86 16.69 -1.82
N TYR A 458 -26.69 17.11 -0.57
CA TYR A 458 -27.16 16.45 0.64
C TYR A 458 -27.71 17.49 1.62
N ASN A 459 -28.93 17.29 2.14
CA ASN A 459 -29.62 18.20 3.06
C ASN A 459 -29.54 19.67 2.59
N HIS A 460 -29.88 19.91 1.32
CA HIS A 460 -29.83 21.20 0.62
C HIS A 460 -28.42 21.83 0.45
N THR A 461 -27.35 21.19 0.91
CA THR A 461 -25.97 21.61 0.67
C THR A 461 -25.44 20.92 -0.58
N ALA A 462 -25.05 21.68 -1.59
CA ALA A 462 -24.46 21.16 -2.83
C ALA A 462 -22.93 21.18 -2.78
N VAL A 463 -22.28 20.31 -3.57
CA VAL A 463 -20.85 20.42 -3.88
C VAL A 463 -20.58 21.78 -4.54
N PRO A 464 -19.48 22.51 -4.22
CA PRO A 464 -18.35 22.11 -3.37
C PRO A 464 -18.55 22.28 -1.85
N LEU A 465 -19.65 22.92 -1.40
CA LEU A 465 -19.89 23.17 0.04
C LEU A 465 -20.23 21.89 0.82
N TRP A 466 -20.78 20.86 0.17
CA TRP A 466 -20.93 19.55 0.78
C TRP A 466 -19.57 18.85 0.82
N SER A 467 -19.00 18.77 2.02
CA SER A 467 -17.63 18.32 2.25
C SER A 467 -17.36 16.87 1.85
N GLU A 468 -18.37 16.00 1.79
CA GLU A 468 -18.23 14.59 1.37
C GLU A 468 -18.23 14.38 -0.16
N GLY A 469 -18.41 15.45 -0.93
CA GLY A 469 -18.34 15.44 -2.40
C GLY A 469 -19.44 14.62 -3.09
N PRO A 470 -19.34 14.40 -4.41
CA PRO A 470 -20.28 13.55 -5.14
C PRO A 470 -20.29 12.11 -4.59
N ARG A 471 -21.47 11.52 -4.44
CA ARG A 471 -21.64 10.20 -3.81
C ARG A 471 -22.66 9.32 -4.55
N VAL A 472 -22.37 8.03 -4.71
CA VAL A 472 -23.37 7.03 -5.10
C VAL A 472 -24.34 6.81 -3.95
N VAL A 473 -25.63 6.95 -4.23
CA VAL A 473 -26.73 6.78 -3.27
C VAL A 473 -27.78 5.87 -3.87
N MET A 474 -28.19 4.87 -3.11
CA MET A 474 -29.41 4.10 -3.36
C MET A 474 -30.56 4.82 -2.65
N ILE A 475 -31.73 4.96 -3.29
CA ILE A 475 -32.94 5.55 -2.68
C ILE A 475 -34.07 4.51 -2.61
N PRO A 476 -34.03 3.59 -1.62
CA PRO A 476 -35.12 2.65 -1.37
C PRO A 476 -36.48 3.33 -1.12
N PRO A 477 -37.61 2.67 -1.41
CA PRO A 477 -38.94 3.23 -1.18
C PRO A 477 -39.27 3.56 0.29
N ASP A 478 -38.60 2.93 1.26
CA ASP A 478 -38.70 3.19 2.70
C ASP A 478 -37.61 4.14 3.23
N GLY A 479 -36.61 4.47 2.40
CA GLY A 479 -35.47 5.34 2.76
C GLY A 479 -34.36 4.65 3.57
N GLU A 480 -34.32 3.31 3.60
CA GLU A 480 -33.38 2.54 4.42
C GLU A 480 -32.67 1.46 3.60
N TYR A 481 -31.43 1.69 3.13
CA TYR A 481 -30.65 0.68 2.40
C TYR A 481 -29.87 -0.21 3.39
N SER A 482 -30.51 -1.30 3.82
CA SER A 482 -29.95 -2.22 4.81
C SER A 482 -28.92 -3.19 4.21
N ASN A 483 -28.22 -3.90 5.09
CA ASN A 483 -27.33 -4.99 4.70
C ASN A 483 -28.08 -6.14 3.99
N ASP A 484 -29.34 -6.40 4.35
CA ASP A 484 -30.18 -7.38 3.65
C ASP A 484 -30.55 -6.91 2.25
N ASP A 485 -30.87 -5.62 2.06
CA ASP A 485 -31.14 -5.03 0.75
C ASP A 485 -29.90 -5.10 -0.15
N CYS A 486 -28.74 -4.78 0.41
CA CYS A 486 -27.46 -4.92 -0.28
C CYS A 486 -27.16 -6.37 -0.68
N MET A 487 -27.46 -7.35 0.18
CA MET A 487 -27.32 -8.77 -0.14
C MET A 487 -28.26 -9.19 -1.28
N LEU A 488 -29.52 -8.74 -1.25
CA LEU A 488 -30.53 -9.06 -2.27
C LEU A 488 -30.30 -8.35 -3.61
N THR A 489 -29.58 -7.22 -3.61
CA THR A 489 -29.26 -6.40 -4.79
C THR A 489 -27.76 -6.39 -5.13
N SER A 490 -27.07 -7.51 -4.85
CA SER A 490 -25.70 -7.78 -5.31
C SER A 490 -25.65 -9.03 -6.19
N ALA A 491 -24.72 -9.05 -7.15
CA ALA A 491 -24.39 -10.25 -7.93
C ALA A 491 -23.07 -10.89 -7.43
N PRO A 492 -22.85 -12.21 -7.58
CA PRO A 492 -21.57 -12.84 -7.22
C PRO A 492 -20.39 -12.12 -7.86
N GLY A 493 -19.33 -11.86 -7.09
CA GLY A 493 -18.18 -11.05 -7.53
C GLY A 493 -18.44 -9.54 -7.57
N THR A 494 -19.51 -9.05 -6.92
CA THR A 494 -19.76 -7.62 -6.70
C THR A 494 -20.40 -7.39 -5.33
N GLY A 495 -20.24 -6.17 -4.81
CA GLY A 495 -21.02 -5.67 -3.67
C GLY A 495 -20.93 -6.56 -2.43
N TRP A 496 -22.07 -7.02 -1.92
CA TRP A 496 -22.16 -7.84 -0.70
C TRP A 496 -21.24 -9.08 -0.72
N PHE A 497 -21.03 -9.68 -1.89
CA PHE A 497 -20.22 -10.89 -2.05
C PHE A 497 -18.71 -10.63 -2.07
N GLU A 498 -18.28 -9.38 -2.18
CA GLU A 498 -16.88 -8.96 -2.00
C GLU A 498 -16.66 -8.29 -0.65
N TYR A 499 -17.59 -7.45 -0.21
CA TYR A 499 -17.55 -6.75 1.06
C TYR A 499 -18.96 -6.60 1.64
N PRO A 500 -19.31 -7.34 2.72
CA PRO A 500 -20.67 -7.43 3.24
C PRO A 500 -21.07 -6.18 4.06
N SER A 501 -21.38 -5.09 3.36
CA SER A 501 -21.83 -3.82 3.92
C SER A 501 -22.63 -3.04 2.88
N ALA A 502 -23.82 -2.55 3.24
CA ALA A 502 -24.58 -1.66 2.38
C ALA A 502 -23.84 -0.34 2.13
N GLY A 503 -23.15 0.17 3.15
CA GLY A 503 -22.36 1.41 3.09
C GLY A 503 -21.13 1.35 2.18
N SER A 504 -20.59 0.16 1.84
CA SER A 504 -19.52 0.11 0.83
C SER A 504 -20.04 0.43 -0.57
N ARG A 505 -21.33 0.17 -0.84
CA ARG A 505 -22.02 0.52 -2.10
C ARG A 505 -22.30 2.03 -2.23
N TRP A 506 -21.96 2.83 -1.23
CA TRP A 506 -22.20 4.28 -1.19
C TRP A 506 -20.89 5.05 -1.36
N VAL A 507 -20.22 4.82 -2.50
CA VAL A 507 -18.93 5.43 -2.84
C VAL A 507 -19.04 6.95 -2.75
N ARG A 508 -18.25 7.56 -1.87
CA ARG A 508 -18.09 9.02 -1.70
C ARG A 508 -16.95 9.55 -2.60
N TYR A 509 -16.84 10.87 -2.74
CA TYR A 509 -15.80 11.51 -3.56
C TYR A 509 -15.69 10.96 -4.98
N VAL A 510 -16.80 10.56 -5.60
CA VAL A 510 -16.82 9.93 -6.93
C VAL A 510 -16.21 10.89 -7.95
N ASN A 511 -15.10 10.49 -8.56
CA ASN A 511 -14.41 11.25 -9.60
C ASN A 511 -14.48 10.57 -10.97
N ALA A 512 -14.68 9.25 -11.02
CA ALA A 512 -14.87 8.53 -12.27
C ALA A 512 -15.94 7.43 -12.24
N ILE A 513 -16.54 7.21 -13.40
CA ILE A 513 -17.51 6.15 -13.72
C ILE A 513 -17.01 5.45 -14.99
N GLU A 514 -16.67 4.18 -14.90
CA GLU A 514 -16.15 3.40 -16.03
C GLU A 514 -17.09 2.26 -16.39
N VAL A 515 -17.52 2.23 -17.65
CA VAL A 515 -18.26 1.10 -18.22
C VAL A 515 -17.25 0.09 -18.75
N LEU A 516 -17.23 -1.10 -18.14
CA LEU A 516 -16.37 -2.21 -18.53
C LEU A 516 -17.20 -3.28 -19.25
N SER A 517 -16.72 -3.71 -20.40
CA SER A 517 -17.19 -4.92 -21.10
C SER A 517 -16.27 -6.09 -20.77
N ASP A 518 -16.85 -7.23 -20.40
CA ASP A 518 -16.17 -8.54 -20.32
C ASP A 518 -15.57 -9.00 -21.67
#